data_AF-A0A8H3QM56-F1
#
_entry.id   AF-A0A8H3QM56-F1
#
_cell.length_a   1.000
_cell.length_b   1.000
_cell.length_c   1.000
_cell.angle_alpha   90.00
_cell.angle_beta   90.00
_cell.angle_gamma   90.00
#
_symmetry.space_group_name_H-M   'P 1'
#
loop_
_entity.id
_entity.type
_entity.pdbx_description
1 polymer ?
#
loop_
_entity_poly.entity_id
_entity_poly.type
_entity_poly.pdbx_seq_one_letter_code
_entity_poly.pdbx_strand_id
1 'polypeptide(L)'
;MVDMASRYKASIPIGAYSVKDRQGILTSATIARSFEKIYDDPECPLVWPKLLITDRGSEFKGDCEKLIKEHGVKIQKAKSKHTMGIVERHNRTLVEKLFPSQDASDLLTLDRRSRAWVKNLPVVVEDINNSITRQLGISPVDAIKEKEVFAKPSYLRDGPIGFDEEKLSSDVLVRYLLYPIDLEDGRRHAGDLNWSPHIYHIRESIMQKNQPILYWLEEVPFGLTDDDDYVVKYSERSFMREELMIIPFDTELPPQWVLTN
;
A
#
# COMPACT_ATOMS: atom_id res chain seq x y z
N MET A 1 8.88 -4.02 -8.64
CA MET A 1 7.98 -5.14 -8.28
C MET A 1 8.46 -5.78 -6.99
N VAL A 2 7.54 -6.23 -6.14
CA VAL A 2 7.88 -6.92 -4.88
C VAL A 2 6.92 -8.11 -4.73
N ASP A 3 7.47 -9.31 -4.55
CA ASP A 3 6.68 -10.47 -4.15
C ASP A 3 6.23 -10.33 -2.69
N MET A 4 4.95 -10.59 -2.44
CA MET A 4 4.36 -10.30 -1.13
C MET A 4 4.76 -11.30 -0.06
N ALA A 5 4.99 -12.56 -0.42
CA ALA A 5 5.32 -13.62 0.54
C ALA A 5 6.82 -13.61 0.89
N SER A 6 7.65 -13.77 -0.12
CA SER A 6 9.12 -13.87 -0.01
C SER A 6 9.81 -12.52 0.17
N ARG A 7 9.12 -11.42 -0.10
CA ARG A 7 9.72 -10.07 -0.19
C ARG A 7 10.79 -9.95 -1.27
N TYR A 8 10.85 -10.88 -2.23
CA TYR A 8 11.76 -10.80 -3.36
C TYR A 8 11.43 -9.58 -4.22
N LYS A 9 12.46 -8.87 -4.70
CA LYS A 9 12.29 -7.62 -5.44
C LYS A 9 12.87 -7.75 -6.84
N ALA A 10 12.16 -7.21 -7.81
CA ALA A 10 12.65 -7.00 -9.17
C ALA A 10 12.42 -5.55 -9.56
N SER A 11 13.45 -4.92 -10.13
CA SER A 11 13.42 -3.51 -10.52
C SER A 11 14.05 -3.30 -11.89
N ILE A 12 13.35 -2.58 -12.75
CA ILE A 12 13.82 -2.19 -14.07
C ILE A 12 13.89 -0.65 -14.12
N PRO A 13 14.98 -0.09 -14.67
CA PRO A 13 15.08 1.35 -14.86
C PRO A 13 14.19 1.77 -16.04
N ILE A 14 13.23 2.66 -15.78
CA ILE A 14 12.37 3.28 -16.80
C ILE A 14 12.81 4.74 -16.96
N GLY A 15 12.82 5.26 -18.19
CA GLY A 15 13.18 6.68 -18.43
C GLY A 15 14.68 6.98 -18.45
N ALA A 16 15.54 5.96 -18.34
CA ALA A 16 17.00 6.11 -18.35
C ALA A 16 17.59 6.43 -19.75
N TYR A 17 16.83 6.17 -20.82
CA TYR A 17 17.22 6.40 -22.21
C TYR A 17 16.28 7.41 -22.87
N SER A 18 16.81 8.16 -23.85
CA SER A 18 16.22 9.39 -24.41
C SER A 18 14.72 9.29 -24.77
N VAL A 19 14.01 10.42 -24.59
CA VAL A 19 12.62 10.64 -25.00
C VAL A 19 12.39 10.46 -26.52
N LYS A 20 13.47 10.49 -27.33
CA LYS A 20 13.39 10.32 -28.80
C LYS A 20 12.75 8.99 -29.24
N ASP A 21 12.86 7.93 -28.45
CA ASP A 21 12.32 6.60 -28.80
C ASP A 21 10.96 6.30 -28.18
N ARG A 22 10.33 7.26 -27.46
CA ARG A 22 9.13 7.07 -26.60
C ARG A 22 9.26 5.98 -25.51
N GLN A 23 10.36 5.21 -25.49
CA GLN A 23 10.69 4.20 -24.47
C GLN A 23 11.04 4.83 -23.12
N GLY A 24 11.45 6.10 -23.10
CA GLY A 24 11.75 6.84 -21.88
C GLY A 24 10.53 7.45 -21.18
N ILE A 25 9.34 7.38 -21.80
CA ILE A 25 8.11 7.93 -21.22
C ILE A 25 7.41 6.82 -20.42
N LEU A 26 7.03 7.16 -19.18
CA LEU A 26 6.19 6.30 -18.36
C LEU A 26 4.81 6.18 -19.01
N THR A 27 4.60 5.11 -19.76
CA THR A 27 3.35 4.79 -20.45
C THR A 27 2.94 3.35 -20.14
N SER A 28 1.68 3.04 -20.40
CA SER A 28 1.16 1.68 -20.27
C SER A 28 1.96 0.64 -21.06
N ALA A 29 2.29 0.93 -22.32
CA ALA A 29 3.12 0.05 -23.15
C ALA A 29 4.54 -0.15 -22.59
N THR A 30 5.14 0.89 -21.99
CA THR A 30 6.47 0.76 -21.36
C THR A 30 6.41 -0.10 -20.10
N ILE A 31 5.35 0.02 -19.31
CA ILE A 31 5.12 -0.82 -18.13
C ILE A 31 4.85 -2.27 -18.53
N ALA A 32 4.02 -2.51 -19.55
CA ALA A 32 3.74 -3.85 -20.07
C ALA A 32 5.04 -4.59 -20.45
N ARG A 33 5.89 -3.95 -21.27
CA ARG A 33 7.20 -4.50 -21.64
C ARG A 33 8.14 -4.73 -20.45
N SER A 34 8.01 -3.90 -19.42
CA SER A 34 8.81 -4.08 -18.19
C SER A 34 8.34 -5.30 -17.41
N PHE A 35 7.03 -5.61 -17.39
CA PHE A 35 6.54 -6.85 -16.81
C PHE A 35 7.03 -8.08 -17.57
N GLU A 36 6.89 -8.10 -18.90
CA GLU A 36 7.43 -9.17 -19.76
C GLU A 36 8.91 -9.40 -19.45
N LYS A 37 9.71 -8.33 -19.45
CA LYS A 37 11.15 -8.44 -19.15
C LYS A 37 11.45 -9.01 -17.76
N ILE A 38 10.58 -8.85 -16.76
CA ILE A 38 10.80 -9.45 -15.42
C ILE A 38 10.39 -10.91 -15.40
N TYR A 39 9.25 -11.25 -16.00
CA TYR A 39 8.67 -12.60 -15.89
C TYR A 39 9.19 -13.57 -16.95
N ASP A 40 9.70 -13.06 -18.08
CA ASP A 40 10.30 -13.87 -19.15
C ASP A 40 11.81 -14.07 -18.94
N ASP A 41 12.40 -13.41 -17.93
CA ASP A 41 13.82 -13.57 -17.59
C ASP A 41 14.04 -14.90 -16.83
N PRO A 42 14.81 -15.85 -17.39
CA PRO A 42 15.04 -17.15 -16.76
C PRO A 42 15.86 -17.06 -15.47
N GLU A 43 16.62 -15.98 -15.26
CA GLU A 43 17.39 -15.75 -14.02
C GLU A 43 16.51 -15.15 -12.92
N CYS A 44 15.30 -14.69 -13.26
CA CYS A 44 14.35 -14.13 -12.32
C CYS A 44 13.45 -15.26 -11.77
N PRO A 45 13.45 -15.52 -10.45
CA PRO A 45 12.61 -16.58 -9.86
C PRO A 45 11.12 -16.19 -9.80
N LEU A 46 10.74 -14.99 -10.25
CA LEU A 46 9.36 -14.53 -10.23
C LEU A 46 8.56 -15.17 -11.37
N VAL A 47 7.37 -15.65 -11.03
CA VAL A 47 6.39 -16.14 -12.00
C VAL A 47 5.17 -15.23 -12.00
N TRP A 48 4.40 -15.27 -13.09
CA TRP A 48 3.14 -14.56 -13.19
C TRP A 48 2.22 -14.88 -11.99
N PRO A 49 1.83 -13.89 -11.19
CA PRO A 49 1.11 -14.11 -9.95
C PRO A 49 -0.38 -14.35 -10.19
N LYS A 50 -1.10 -14.89 -9.20
CA LYS A 50 -2.57 -14.97 -9.28
C LYS A 50 -3.24 -13.60 -9.13
N LEU A 51 -2.60 -12.69 -8.39
CA LEU A 51 -3.10 -11.37 -8.05
C LEU A 51 -1.97 -10.34 -8.14
N LEU A 52 -2.18 -9.28 -8.91
CA LEU A 52 -1.32 -8.11 -8.96
C LEU A 52 -2.02 -6.92 -8.30
N ILE A 53 -1.36 -6.28 -7.34
CA ILE A 53 -1.85 -5.08 -6.68
C ILE A 53 -1.10 -3.86 -7.25
N THR A 54 -1.83 -2.90 -7.80
CA THR A 54 -1.27 -1.64 -8.31
C THR A 54 -2.03 -0.45 -7.74
N ASP A 55 -1.47 0.75 -7.83
CA ASP A 55 -2.27 1.95 -7.60
C ASP A 55 -3.24 2.22 -8.77
N ARG A 56 -3.94 3.37 -8.72
CA ARG A 56 -4.89 3.82 -9.74
C ARG A 56 -4.22 4.56 -10.91
N GLY A 57 -2.89 4.50 -11.01
CA GLY A 57 -2.10 5.13 -12.07
C GLY A 57 -2.56 4.75 -13.48
N SER A 58 -2.44 5.70 -14.41
CA SER A 58 -2.85 5.51 -15.81
C SER A 58 -1.91 4.58 -16.57
N GLU A 59 -0.67 4.43 -16.10
CA GLU A 59 0.34 3.51 -16.60
C GLU A 59 -0.03 2.03 -16.36
N PHE A 60 -0.95 1.74 -15.44
CA PHE A 60 -1.46 0.39 -15.17
C PHE A 60 -2.83 0.12 -15.82
N LYS A 61 -3.21 0.92 -16.82
CA LYS A 61 -4.45 0.79 -17.60
C LYS A 61 -4.13 0.55 -19.08
N GLY A 62 -5.06 0.10 -19.90
CA GLY A 62 -4.82 -0.09 -21.35
C GLY A 62 -3.94 -1.30 -21.63
N ASP A 63 -2.81 -1.12 -22.33
CA ASP A 63 -1.92 -2.21 -22.77
C ASP A 63 -1.43 -3.09 -21.61
N CYS A 64 -0.99 -2.47 -20.51
CA CYS A 64 -0.59 -3.17 -19.30
C CYS A 64 -1.75 -4.01 -18.76
N GLU A 65 -2.96 -3.45 -18.63
CA GLU A 65 -4.11 -4.20 -18.11
C GLU A 65 -4.46 -5.39 -19.01
N LYS A 66 -4.33 -5.22 -20.33
CA LYS A 66 -4.54 -6.29 -21.31
C LYS A 66 -3.52 -7.42 -21.12
N LEU A 67 -2.23 -7.11 -21.07
CA LEU A 67 -1.15 -8.08 -20.85
C LEU A 67 -1.40 -8.90 -19.57
N ILE A 68 -1.63 -8.22 -18.44
CA ILE A 68 -1.84 -8.90 -17.16
C ILE A 68 -3.04 -9.87 -17.23
N LYS A 69 -4.13 -9.49 -17.91
CA LYS A 69 -5.32 -10.35 -18.11
C LYS A 69 -5.05 -11.52 -19.06
N GLU A 70 -4.25 -11.34 -20.10
CA GLU A 70 -3.85 -12.41 -21.03
C GLU A 70 -3.10 -13.54 -20.31
N HIS A 71 -2.29 -13.19 -19.31
CA HIS A 71 -1.62 -14.15 -18.42
C HIS A 71 -2.50 -14.70 -17.29
N GLY A 72 -3.81 -14.43 -17.30
CA GLY A 72 -4.77 -14.95 -16.32
C GLY A 72 -4.65 -14.34 -14.92
N VAL A 73 -3.94 -13.21 -14.79
CA VAL A 73 -3.69 -12.56 -13.51
C VAL A 73 -4.83 -11.60 -13.16
N LYS A 74 -5.33 -11.66 -11.93
CA LYS A 74 -6.32 -10.68 -11.44
C LYS A 74 -5.63 -9.38 -11.04
N ILE A 75 -6.18 -8.25 -11.43
CA ILE A 75 -5.70 -6.93 -11.01
C ILE A 75 -6.59 -6.41 -9.88
N GLN A 76 -5.97 -6.02 -8.78
CA GLN A 76 -6.61 -5.26 -7.71
C GLN A 76 -5.99 -3.87 -7.63
N LYS A 77 -6.85 -2.85 -7.71
CA LYS A 77 -6.43 -1.47 -7.51
C LYS A 77 -6.41 -1.17 -6.02
N ALA A 78 -5.28 -0.66 -5.54
CA ALA A 78 -5.11 -0.20 -4.18
C ALA A 78 -6.14 0.88 -3.88
N LYS A 79 -6.84 0.72 -2.75
CA LYS A 79 -7.83 1.70 -2.29
C LYS A 79 -7.19 2.81 -1.46
N SER A 80 -6.03 2.54 -0.84
CA SER A 80 -5.27 3.51 -0.05
C SER A 80 -3.77 3.36 -0.31
N LYS A 81 -2.99 4.40 0.05
CA LYS A 81 -1.51 4.35 -0.01
C LYS A 81 -0.93 3.26 0.90
N HIS A 82 -1.57 2.97 2.03
CA HIS A 82 -1.13 1.94 2.97
C HIS A 82 -1.06 0.55 2.34
N THR A 83 -1.96 0.23 1.41
CA THR A 83 -1.92 -1.03 0.65
C THR A 83 -0.62 -1.17 -0.15
N MET A 84 0.01 -0.05 -0.53
CA MET A 84 1.27 0.00 -1.27
C MET A 84 2.51 0.17 -0.38
N GLY A 85 2.37 0.20 0.95
CA GLY A 85 3.45 0.56 1.88
C GLY A 85 4.71 -0.31 1.77
N ILE A 86 4.57 -1.59 1.38
CA ILE A 86 5.71 -2.49 1.12
C ILE A 86 6.52 -2.03 -0.11
N VAL A 87 5.83 -1.66 -1.19
CA VAL A 87 6.46 -1.16 -2.41
C VAL A 87 7.08 0.21 -2.16
N GLU A 88 6.37 1.10 -1.44
CA GLU A 88 6.91 2.42 -1.06
C GLU A 88 8.17 2.29 -0.20
N ARG A 89 8.20 1.37 0.78
CA ARG A 89 9.39 1.12 1.60
C ARG A 89 10.55 0.58 0.77
N HIS A 90 10.29 -0.31 -0.19
CA HIS A 90 11.30 -0.79 -1.14
C HIS A 90 11.86 0.35 -1.98
N ASN A 91 11.00 1.18 -2.57
CA ASN A 91 11.41 2.34 -3.36
C ASN A 91 12.29 3.30 -2.55
N ARG A 92 11.92 3.56 -1.28
CA ARG A 92 12.76 4.37 -0.39
C ARG A 92 14.14 3.73 -0.16
N THR A 93 14.19 2.42 0.06
CA THR A 93 15.46 1.67 0.25
C THR A 93 16.35 1.74 -0.99
N LEU A 94 15.76 1.64 -2.18
CA LEU A 94 16.48 1.79 -3.44
C LEU A 94 17.09 3.18 -3.57
N VAL A 95 16.31 4.23 -3.28
CA VAL A 95 16.79 5.62 -3.33
C VAL A 95 17.96 5.81 -2.37
N GLU A 96 17.80 5.38 -1.12
CA GLU A 96 18.83 5.46 -0.05
C GLU A 96 20.15 4.79 -0.47
N LYS A 97 20.10 3.66 -1.20
CA LYS A 97 21.30 2.93 -1.64
C LYS A 97 21.90 3.42 -2.97
N LEU A 98 21.07 3.92 -3.90
CA LEU A 98 21.52 4.29 -5.25
C LEU A 98 22.02 5.73 -5.36
N PHE A 99 21.32 6.67 -4.72
CA PHE A 99 21.56 8.10 -4.93
C PHE A 99 22.90 8.58 -4.37
N PRO A 100 23.46 8.06 -3.27
CA PRO A 100 24.79 8.48 -2.83
C PRO A 100 25.88 8.28 -3.90
N SER A 101 25.84 7.18 -4.66
CA SER A 101 26.79 6.93 -5.76
C SER A 101 26.55 7.85 -6.96
N GLN A 102 25.29 8.18 -7.21
CA GLN A 102 24.90 9.12 -8.25
C GLN A 102 25.37 10.53 -7.90
N ASP A 103 25.09 11.00 -6.69
CA ASP A 103 25.48 12.32 -6.18
C ASP A 103 27.00 12.50 -6.21
N ALA A 104 27.76 11.49 -5.76
CA ALA A 104 29.21 11.48 -5.85
C ALA A 104 29.70 11.59 -7.31
N SER A 105 29.08 10.82 -8.23
CA SER A 105 29.43 10.88 -9.65
C SER A 105 29.11 12.25 -10.25
N ASP A 106 27.96 12.84 -9.93
CA ASP A 106 27.52 14.13 -10.45
C ASP A 106 28.44 15.26 -9.94
N LEU A 107 28.81 15.25 -8.66
CA LEU A 107 29.76 16.19 -8.06
C LEU A 107 31.17 16.11 -8.68
N LEU A 108 31.60 14.92 -9.11
CA LEU A 108 32.92 14.70 -9.70
C LEU A 108 32.97 14.98 -11.22
N THR A 109 31.85 14.88 -11.93
CA THR A 109 31.85 15.05 -13.40
C THR A 109 31.29 16.38 -13.88
N LEU A 110 30.44 17.06 -13.09
CA LEU A 110 29.85 18.42 -13.22
C LEU A 110 29.21 18.83 -14.58
N ASP A 111 29.66 18.29 -15.70
CA ASP A 111 29.30 18.64 -17.08
C ASP A 111 28.41 17.58 -17.76
N ARG A 112 28.17 16.44 -17.10
CA ARG A 112 27.30 15.37 -17.62
C ARG A 112 26.40 14.84 -16.52
N ARG A 113 25.09 14.69 -16.81
CA ARG A 113 24.20 13.93 -15.93
C ARG A 113 24.71 12.50 -15.82
N SER A 114 25.04 12.07 -14.62
CA SER A 114 25.45 10.70 -14.38
C SER A 114 24.27 9.75 -14.58
N ARG A 115 24.60 8.55 -15.03
CA ARG A 115 23.68 7.40 -15.12
C ARG A 115 24.18 6.25 -14.24
N ALA A 116 24.98 6.59 -13.23
CA ALA A 116 25.56 5.63 -12.29
C ALA A 116 24.45 4.80 -11.61
N TRP A 117 23.32 5.43 -11.27
CA TRP A 117 22.18 4.72 -10.67
C TRP A 117 21.64 3.58 -11.56
N VAL A 118 21.64 3.74 -12.90
CA VAL A 118 21.16 2.71 -13.83
C VAL A 118 22.09 1.50 -13.82
N LYS A 119 23.41 1.74 -13.78
CA LYS A 119 24.43 0.69 -13.73
C LYS A 119 24.44 -0.01 -12.37
N ASN A 120 24.20 0.72 -11.29
CA ASN A 120 24.25 0.21 -9.93
C ASN A 120 22.94 -0.48 -9.50
N LEU A 121 21.82 -0.23 -10.21
CA LEU A 121 20.52 -0.79 -9.87
C LEU A 121 20.52 -2.33 -9.74
N PRO A 122 21.06 -3.12 -10.68
CA PRO A 122 21.11 -4.58 -10.54
C PRO A 122 21.87 -5.03 -9.29
N VAL A 123 23.04 -4.42 -9.04
CA VAL A 123 23.91 -4.74 -7.89
C VAL A 123 23.18 -4.44 -6.57
N VAL A 124 22.50 -3.30 -6.47
CA VAL A 124 21.75 -2.93 -5.28
C VAL A 124 20.55 -3.84 -5.07
N VAL A 125 19.83 -4.22 -6.12
CA VAL A 125 18.68 -5.13 -6.02
C VAL A 125 19.13 -6.52 -5.58
N GLU A 126 20.23 -7.02 -6.13
CA GLU A 126 20.86 -8.27 -5.74
C GLU A 126 21.28 -8.25 -4.26
N ASP A 127 21.96 -7.19 -3.80
CA ASP A 127 22.32 -7.00 -2.40
C ASP A 127 21.09 -7.02 -1.48
N ILE A 128 20.00 -6.36 -1.87
CA ILE A 128 18.74 -6.34 -1.09
C ILE A 128 18.10 -7.73 -1.03
N ASN A 129 18.14 -8.52 -2.10
CA ASN A 129 17.54 -9.85 -2.15
C ASN A 129 18.38 -10.92 -1.44
N ASN A 130 19.70 -10.72 -1.31
CA ASN A 130 20.59 -11.60 -0.56
C ASN A 130 20.70 -11.21 0.93
N SER A 131 20.29 -9.99 1.30
CA SER A 131 20.32 -9.53 2.69
C SER A 131 19.21 -10.15 3.54
N ILE A 132 19.54 -10.61 4.75
CA ILE A 132 18.56 -11.09 5.73
C ILE A 132 17.60 -9.97 6.08
N THR A 133 16.31 -10.22 5.94
CA THR A 133 15.27 -9.24 6.29
C THR A 133 14.81 -9.44 7.73
N ARG A 134 14.70 -8.36 8.50
CA ARG A 134 14.19 -8.41 9.89
C ARG A 134 12.80 -9.05 10.00
N GLN A 135 11.96 -8.85 8.98
CA GLN A 135 10.60 -9.38 8.96
C GLN A 135 10.57 -10.89 8.76
N LEU A 136 11.41 -11.45 7.89
CA LEU A 136 11.39 -12.88 7.60
C LEU A 136 12.38 -13.68 8.46
N GLY A 137 13.45 -13.04 8.94
CA GLY A 137 14.59 -13.72 9.56
C GLY A 137 15.51 -14.44 8.56
N ILE A 138 15.17 -14.43 7.27
CA ILE A 138 15.94 -15.01 6.17
C ILE A 138 16.04 -14.01 4.99
N SER A 139 16.86 -14.34 4.00
CA SER A 139 17.00 -13.56 2.77
C SER A 139 15.80 -13.77 1.83
N PRO A 140 15.38 -12.76 1.05
CA PRO A 140 14.33 -12.95 0.05
C PRO A 140 14.62 -14.01 -1.02
N VAL A 141 15.89 -14.20 -1.39
CA VAL A 141 16.29 -15.22 -2.38
C VAL A 141 16.14 -16.65 -1.84
N ASP A 142 16.24 -16.84 -0.53
CA ASP A 142 15.97 -18.12 0.10
C ASP A 142 14.47 -18.28 0.36
N ALA A 143 13.81 -17.22 0.83
CA ALA A 143 12.37 -17.21 1.12
C ALA A 143 11.51 -17.53 -0.11
N ILE A 144 11.91 -17.14 -1.33
CA ILE A 144 11.14 -17.42 -2.54
C ILE A 144 11.13 -18.91 -2.94
N LYS A 145 12.09 -19.69 -2.43
CA LYS A 145 12.18 -21.13 -2.67
C LYS A 145 11.32 -21.93 -1.69
N GLU A 146 10.92 -21.30 -0.58
CA GLU A 146 10.10 -21.93 0.45
C GLU A 146 8.63 -21.99 0.05
N LYS A 147 7.95 -23.06 0.47
CA LYS A 147 6.51 -23.21 0.21
C LYS A 147 5.67 -22.24 1.07
N GLU A 148 6.13 -21.99 2.30
CA GLU A 148 5.46 -21.12 3.26
C GLU A 148 6.51 -20.27 3.98
N VAL A 149 6.24 -18.97 4.09
CA VAL A 149 7.14 -18.00 4.73
C VAL A 149 6.38 -17.28 5.82
N PHE A 150 6.92 -17.32 7.05
CA PHE A 150 6.38 -16.55 8.16
C PHE A 150 7.01 -15.17 8.20
N ALA A 151 6.18 -14.13 8.12
CA ALA A 151 6.61 -12.75 8.23
C ALA A 151 6.19 -12.17 9.58
N LYS A 152 7.16 -11.65 10.34
CA LYS A 152 6.90 -10.82 11.52
C LYS A 152 6.19 -9.53 11.09
N PRO A 153 5.28 -9.01 11.94
CA PRO A 153 4.64 -7.73 11.66
C PRO A 153 5.68 -6.60 11.61
N SER A 154 5.42 -5.55 10.83
CA SER A 154 6.32 -4.39 10.70
C SER A 154 6.44 -3.60 11.99
N TYR A 155 5.39 -3.62 12.80
CA TYR A 155 5.30 -3.02 14.13
C TYR A 155 4.96 -4.11 15.14
N LEU A 156 5.56 -4.02 16.33
CA LEU A 156 5.12 -4.86 17.43
C LEU A 156 3.71 -4.42 17.79
N ARG A 157 2.79 -5.38 17.82
CA ARG A 157 1.46 -5.19 18.38
C ARG A 157 1.48 -5.79 19.77
N ASP A 158 1.07 -5.02 20.76
CA ASP A 158 0.82 -5.55 22.08
C ASP A 158 -0.58 -6.18 22.11
N GLY A 159 -0.66 -7.41 22.63
CA GLY A 159 -1.92 -8.13 22.79
C GLY A 159 -2.16 -9.28 21.80
N PRO A 160 -3.30 -9.97 21.93
CA PRO A 160 -3.63 -11.13 21.12
C PRO A 160 -3.92 -10.76 19.66
N ILE A 161 -3.78 -11.73 18.75
CA ILE A 161 -3.94 -11.54 17.30
C ILE A 161 -4.78 -12.67 16.72
N GLY A 162 -5.71 -12.33 15.81
CA GLY A 162 -6.50 -13.32 15.08
C GLY A 162 -7.55 -13.95 15.96
N PHE A 163 -7.50 -15.28 16.13
CA PHE A 163 -8.51 -15.99 16.91
C PHE A 163 -8.48 -15.68 18.41
N ASP A 164 -7.34 -15.23 18.91
CA ASP A 164 -7.19 -14.86 20.31
C ASP A 164 -7.63 -13.40 20.56
N GLU A 165 -7.85 -12.61 19.50
CA GLU A 165 -8.26 -11.21 19.60
C GLU A 165 -9.75 -11.09 19.93
N GLU A 166 -10.10 -10.26 20.90
CA GLU A 166 -11.49 -9.99 21.24
C GLU A 166 -12.18 -9.24 20.09
N LYS A 167 -13.13 -9.91 19.44
CA LYS A 167 -13.90 -9.36 18.34
C LYS A 167 -14.92 -8.34 18.85
N LEU A 168 -14.94 -7.15 18.26
CA LEU A 168 -15.98 -6.15 18.53
C LEU A 168 -17.36 -6.65 18.07
N SER A 169 -18.38 -6.42 18.91
CA SER A 169 -19.78 -6.69 18.55
C SER A 169 -20.23 -5.77 17.40
N SER A 170 -21.15 -6.24 16.56
CA SER A 170 -21.80 -5.40 15.54
C SER A 170 -22.58 -4.23 16.13
N ASP A 171 -23.02 -4.36 17.37
CA ASP A 171 -23.92 -3.40 18.04
C ASP A 171 -23.19 -2.19 18.61
N VAL A 172 -21.85 -2.22 18.64
CA VAL A 172 -21.07 -1.06 19.12
C VAL A 172 -20.96 0.01 18.04
N LEU A 173 -21.04 1.25 18.49
CA LEU A 173 -20.77 2.42 17.66
C LEU A 173 -19.29 2.75 17.71
N VAL A 174 -18.70 3.09 16.57
CA VAL A 174 -17.27 3.40 16.48
C VAL A 174 -17.00 4.67 15.69
N ARG A 175 -15.86 5.31 16.01
CA ARG A 175 -15.15 6.25 15.13
C ARG A 175 -13.86 5.59 14.69
N TYR A 176 -13.40 5.92 13.48
CA TYR A 176 -12.11 5.44 13.01
C TYR A 176 -11.04 6.53 13.08
N LEU A 177 -9.79 6.12 13.22
CA LEU A 177 -8.64 7.02 13.28
C LEU A 177 -8.42 7.68 11.91
N LEU A 178 -8.38 9.02 11.89
CA LEU A 178 -8.15 9.80 10.67
C LEU A 178 -6.67 9.76 10.27
N TYR A 179 -6.45 9.50 8.99
CA TYR A 179 -5.15 9.64 8.33
C TYR A 179 -5.15 10.84 7.38
N PRO A 180 -3.96 11.30 6.94
CA PRO A 180 -3.88 12.44 6.02
C PRO A 180 -4.70 12.25 4.74
N ILE A 181 -4.87 11.01 4.26
CA ILE A 181 -5.70 10.71 3.08
C ILE A 181 -7.20 10.98 3.30
N ASP A 182 -7.66 10.94 4.55
CA ASP A 182 -9.05 11.17 4.93
C ASP A 182 -9.33 12.68 5.10
N LEU A 183 -8.32 13.54 4.99
CA LEU A 183 -8.40 15.00 5.11
C LEU A 183 -8.44 15.64 3.71
N GLU A 184 -9.23 16.70 3.54
CA GLU A 184 -9.43 17.35 2.23
C GLU A 184 -8.13 17.82 1.56
N ASP A 185 -7.16 18.34 2.32
CA ASP A 185 -5.87 18.82 1.80
C ASP A 185 -4.75 17.73 1.82
N GLY A 186 -5.05 16.50 2.23
CA GLY A 186 -4.04 15.44 2.28
C GLY A 186 -2.94 15.64 3.33
N ARG A 187 -3.04 16.70 4.15
CA ARG A 187 -2.06 17.14 5.16
C ARG A 187 -2.75 17.29 6.50
N ARG A 188 -2.01 16.99 7.58
CA ARG A 188 -2.50 17.12 8.95
C ARG A 188 -2.01 18.41 9.56
N HIS A 189 -2.94 19.25 10.00
CA HIS A 189 -2.71 20.43 10.80
C HIS A 189 -2.85 20.12 12.29
N ALA A 190 -2.28 20.98 13.14
CA ALA A 190 -2.28 20.77 14.59
C ALA A 190 -3.69 20.78 15.22
N GLY A 191 -4.66 21.42 14.55
CA GLY A 191 -6.05 21.52 15.01
C GLY A 191 -6.98 20.42 14.47
N ASP A 192 -6.49 19.53 13.62
CA ASP A 192 -7.35 18.52 13.00
C ASP A 192 -7.80 17.47 14.01
N LEU A 193 -9.02 16.96 13.81
CA LEU A 193 -9.54 15.86 14.62
C LEU A 193 -8.68 14.61 14.43
N ASN A 194 -8.45 13.88 15.52
CA ASN A 194 -7.76 12.58 15.45
C ASN A 194 -8.69 11.47 14.95
N TRP A 195 -9.99 11.59 15.17
CA TRP A 195 -11.01 10.58 14.90
C TRP A 195 -12.06 11.10 13.94
N SER A 196 -12.69 10.21 13.18
CA SER A 196 -13.75 10.55 12.24
C SER A 196 -14.86 11.36 12.93
N PRO A 197 -15.37 12.44 12.31
CA PRO A 197 -16.45 13.21 12.91
C PRO A 197 -17.76 12.40 12.96
N HIS A 198 -17.99 11.55 11.97
CA HIS A 198 -19.16 10.67 11.87
C HIS A 198 -18.98 9.39 12.70
N ILE A 199 -20.12 8.77 13.02
CA ILE A 199 -20.24 7.52 13.76
C ILE A 199 -20.58 6.40 12.79
N TYR A 200 -20.07 5.20 13.07
CA TYR A 200 -20.23 4.04 12.21
C TYR A 200 -20.67 2.80 13.00
N HIS A 201 -21.44 1.93 12.34
CA HIS A 201 -21.64 0.54 12.74
C HIS A 201 -20.54 -0.36 12.16
N ILE A 202 -20.27 -1.46 12.85
CA ILE A 202 -19.45 -2.54 12.29
C ILE A 202 -20.34 -3.40 11.41
N ARG A 203 -20.13 -3.27 10.10
CA ARG A 203 -20.87 -4.03 9.08
C ARG A 203 -20.36 -5.47 8.98
N GLU A 204 -19.06 -5.63 8.79
CA GLU A 204 -18.42 -6.92 8.56
C GLU A 204 -17.09 -6.99 9.30
N SER A 205 -16.70 -8.20 9.69
CA SER A 205 -15.38 -8.46 10.27
C SER A 205 -14.79 -9.74 9.69
N ILE A 206 -13.50 -9.67 9.33
CA ILE A 206 -12.74 -10.78 8.76
C ILE A 206 -11.67 -11.16 9.77
N MET A 207 -11.67 -12.44 10.14
CA MET A 207 -10.72 -13.00 11.10
C MET A 207 -9.93 -14.12 10.43
N GLN A 208 -8.61 -14.09 10.60
CA GLN A 208 -7.69 -15.12 10.12
C GLN A 208 -6.66 -15.43 11.20
N LYS A 209 -6.15 -16.67 11.21
CA LYS A 209 -5.10 -17.08 12.16
C LYS A 209 -3.87 -16.18 11.98
N ASN A 210 -3.31 -15.68 13.09
CA ASN A 210 -2.11 -14.84 13.11
C ASN A 210 -2.22 -13.53 12.32
N GLN A 211 -3.42 -13.03 12.02
CA GLN A 211 -3.65 -11.71 11.44
C GLN A 211 -4.63 -10.91 12.30
N PRO A 212 -4.50 -9.57 12.38
CA PRO A 212 -5.45 -8.76 13.13
C PRO A 212 -6.85 -8.87 12.52
N ILE A 213 -7.88 -8.76 13.36
CA ILE A 213 -9.27 -8.71 12.88
C ILE A 213 -9.46 -7.43 12.06
N LEU A 214 -9.98 -7.58 10.84
CA LEU A 214 -10.28 -6.47 9.95
C LEU A 214 -11.76 -6.14 9.99
N TYR A 215 -12.10 -4.88 10.25
CA TYR A 215 -13.47 -4.38 10.35
C TYR A 215 -13.82 -3.49 9.16
N TRP A 216 -15.00 -3.70 8.58
CA TRP A 216 -15.61 -2.81 7.59
C TRP A 216 -16.76 -2.04 8.23
N LEU A 217 -16.83 -0.75 7.93
CA LEU A 217 -17.72 0.17 8.61
C LEU A 217 -18.83 0.68 7.67
N GLU A 218 -19.97 0.97 8.27
CA GLU A 218 -21.14 1.55 7.64
C GLU A 218 -21.58 2.79 8.44
N GLU A 219 -21.71 3.93 7.78
CA GLU A 219 -22.00 5.20 8.44
C GLU A 219 -23.41 5.20 9.02
N VAL A 220 -23.53 5.66 10.26
CA VAL A 220 -24.84 5.85 10.89
C VAL A 220 -25.52 7.05 10.26
N PRO A 221 -26.73 6.91 9.70
CA PRO A 221 -27.49 8.04 9.19
C PRO A 221 -27.83 9.03 10.30
N PHE A 222 -27.37 10.28 10.17
CA PHE A 222 -27.78 11.39 11.04
C PHE A 222 -28.68 12.35 10.25
N GLY A 223 -29.95 12.42 10.63
CA GLY A 223 -30.90 13.46 10.20
C GLY A 223 -31.87 13.02 9.09
N LEU A 224 -33.16 13.11 9.39
CA LEU A 224 -34.25 13.19 8.41
C LEU A 224 -34.10 14.52 7.67
N THR A 225 -33.66 14.50 6.42
CA THR A 225 -34.00 15.55 5.46
C THR A 225 -35.28 15.13 4.74
N ASP A 226 -36.17 16.07 4.44
CA ASP A 226 -37.50 15.85 3.85
C ASP A 226 -37.50 15.12 2.48
N ASP A 227 -36.34 14.79 1.93
CA ASP A 227 -36.14 13.96 0.76
C ASP A 227 -35.50 12.61 1.18
N ASP A 228 -36.28 11.53 1.04
CA ASP A 228 -36.00 10.12 1.37
C ASP A 228 -34.82 9.48 0.59
N ASP A 229 -33.74 10.21 0.29
CA ASP A 229 -32.60 9.71 -0.48
C ASP A 229 -31.29 9.75 0.33
N TYR A 230 -31.28 9.05 1.47
CA TYR A 230 -30.07 8.89 2.28
C TYR A 230 -29.13 7.86 1.63
N VAL A 231 -28.02 8.33 1.06
CA VAL A 231 -26.95 7.45 0.55
C VAL A 231 -26.11 6.95 1.73
N VAL A 232 -26.34 5.70 2.14
CA VAL A 232 -25.49 5.01 3.13
C VAL A 232 -24.05 4.96 2.63
N LYS A 233 -23.15 5.60 3.37
CA LYS A 233 -21.72 5.59 3.07
C LYS A 233 -21.04 4.40 3.73
N TYR A 234 -20.25 3.68 2.95
CA TYR A 234 -19.42 2.59 3.42
C TYR A 234 -17.97 3.02 3.47
N SER A 235 -17.22 2.50 4.44
CA SER A 235 -15.78 2.71 4.47
C SER A 235 -15.11 2.16 3.22
N GLU A 236 -14.26 2.96 2.59
CA GLU A 236 -13.51 2.50 1.42
C GLU A 236 -12.43 1.45 1.76
N ARG A 237 -12.01 1.39 3.03
CA ARG A 237 -11.00 0.45 3.54
C ARG A 237 -11.47 -0.26 4.81
N SER A 238 -10.76 -1.33 5.16
CA SER A 238 -10.90 -1.98 6.46
C SER A 238 -10.01 -1.33 7.52
N PHE A 239 -10.37 -1.57 8.78
CA PHE A 239 -9.70 -1.03 9.97
C PHE A 239 -9.31 -2.15 10.93
N MET A 240 -8.21 -1.96 11.65
CA MET A 240 -7.83 -2.80 12.79
C MET A 240 -8.47 -2.29 14.09
N ARG A 241 -8.49 -3.12 15.13
CA ARG A 241 -9.05 -2.76 16.45
C ARG A 241 -8.48 -1.45 17.02
N GLU A 242 -7.19 -1.20 16.83
CA GLU A 242 -6.47 0.00 17.29
C GLU A 242 -6.87 1.27 16.54
N GLU A 243 -7.36 1.11 15.32
CA GLU A 243 -7.84 2.21 14.50
C GLU A 243 -9.30 2.56 14.79
N LEU A 244 -9.93 1.89 15.77
CA LEU A 244 -11.32 2.08 16.14
C LEU A 244 -11.46 2.54 17.59
N MET A 245 -12.15 3.66 17.77
CA MET A 245 -12.60 4.15 19.07
C MET A 245 -14.06 3.76 19.26
N ILE A 246 -14.34 2.96 20.29
CA ILE A 246 -15.71 2.65 20.70
C ILE A 246 -16.32 3.91 21.30
N ILE A 247 -17.53 4.24 20.86
CA ILE A 247 -18.31 5.34 21.40
C ILE A 247 -19.22 4.79 22.50
N PRO A 248 -19.08 5.25 23.76
CA PRO A 248 -20.01 4.92 24.83
C PRO A 248 -21.45 5.33 24.48
N PHE A 249 -22.44 4.54 24.90
CA PHE A 249 -23.85 4.78 24.60
C PHE A 249 -24.38 6.11 25.18
N ASP A 250 -23.73 6.64 26.20
CA ASP A 250 -24.03 7.90 26.90
C ASP A 250 -23.26 9.10 26.31
N THR A 251 -22.61 8.93 25.15
CA THR A 251 -21.92 10.05 24.48
C THR A 251 -22.92 11.05 23.92
N GLU A 252 -22.98 12.23 24.52
CA GLU A 252 -23.76 13.35 24.01
C GLU A 252 -22.97 14.18 22.98
N LEU A 253 -23.63 14.59 21.90
CA LEU A 253 -23.05 15.54 20.96
C LEU A 253 -23.10 16.96 21.55
N PRO A 254 -22.16 17.84 21.17
CA PRO A 254 -22.24 19.25 21.54
C PRO A 254 -23.59 19.85 21.14
N PRO A 255 -24.14 20.76 21.95
CA PRO A 255 -25.44 21.32 21.68
C PRO A 255 -25.44 22.18 20.40
N GLN A 256 -26.52 22.09 19.64
CA GLN A 256 -26.62 22.65 18.28
C GLN A 256 -26.49 24.18 18.22
N TRP A 257 -26.75 24.88 19.34
CA TRP A 257 -26.58 26.34 19.43
C TRP A 257 -25.13 26.79 19.21
N VAL A 258 -24.14 25.90 19.37
CA VAL A 258 -22.73 26.18 19.04
C VAL A 258 -22.54 26.50 17.55
N LEU A 259 -23.47 26.08 16.70
CA LEU A 259 -23.46 26.36 15.26
C LEU A 259 -24.14 27.70 14.91
N THR A 260 -24.79 28.35 15.88
CA THR A 260 -25.56 29.58 15.67
C THR A 260 -24.72 30.78 16.14
N ASN A 261 -23.94 31.37 15.22
CA ASN A 261 -23.32 32.68 15.39
C ASN A 261 -24.07 33.73 14.57
#